data_AF-A0AAD5S6Z1-F1
#
_entry.id   AF-A0AAD5S6Z1-F1
#
_cell.length_a   1.000
_cell.length_b   1.000
_cell.length_c   1.000
_cell.angle_alpha   90.00
_cell.angle_beta   90.00
_cell.angle_gamma   90.00
#
_symmetry.space_group_name_H-M   'P 1'
#
loop_
_entity.id
_entity.type
_entity.pdbx_description
1 polymer ?
#
loop_
_entity_poly.entity_id
_entity_poly.type
_entity_poly.pdbx_seq_one_letter_code
_entity_poly.pdbx_strand_id
1 'polypeptide(L)'
;MRRSVVPRPIITLNIEEALCSKLLKAGYRTTSDIRLKDPKDLATDIGVSIEVVQDMLRQLKTEVAPVSALKALERERQRPTISTSSSALDHMLGGYGVSAGRVTEFCGPPGVGKTQLG
;
A
#
# COMPACT_ATOMS: atom_id res chain seq x y z
N MET A 1 20.89 1.72 2.38
CA MET A 1 20.26 0.65 3.17
C MET A 1 18.75 0.82 3.07
N ARG A 2 18.08 -0.01 2.26
CA ARG A 2 16.65 0.12 1.93
C ARG A 2 15.80 -0.24 3.16
N ARG A 3 15.12 0.72 3.80
CA ARG A 3 13.99 0.40 4.67
C ARG A 3 12.79 0.17 3.76
N SER A 4 12.69 -1.03 3.19
CA SER A 4 11.40 -1.56 2.74
C SER A 4 10.46 -1.41 3.94
N VAL A 5 9.32 -0.74 3.74
CA VAL A 5 8.20 -0.84 4.68
C VAL A 5 7.71 -2.28 4.52
N VAL A 6 8.33 -3.21 5.24
CA VAL A 6 7.90 -4.60 5.26
C VAL A 6 6.49 -4.56 5.83
N PRO A 7 5.49 -5.01 5.06
CA PRO A 7 4.12 -4.95 5.53
C PRO A 7 4.03 -5.85 6.77
N ARG A 8 3.68 -5.24 7.91
CA ARG A 8 3.70 -5.92 9.20
C ARG A 8 2.70 -7.08 9.16
N PRO A 9 3.12 -8.33 9.39
CA PRO A 9 2.21 -9.47 9.36
C PRO A 9 1.18 -9.38 10.48
N ILE A 10 -0.05 -9.82 10.23
CA ILE A 10 -1.15 -9.81 11.22
C ILE A 10 -0.84 -10.70 12.43
N ILE A 11 -0.05 -11.76 12.24
CA ILE A 11 0.44 -12.65 13.31
C ILE A 11 1.30 -11.94 14.37
N THR A 12 1.81 -10.74 14.08
CA THR A 12 2.61 -9.94 15.03
C THR A 12 1.76 -9.00 15.89
N LEU A 13 0.44 -9.03 15.73
CA LEU A 13 -0.50 -8.28 16.54
C LEU A 13 -0.79 -9.04 17.83
N ASN A 14 -0.94 -8.31 18.93
CA ASN A 14 -1.32 -8.87 20.22
C ASN A 14 -2.84 -9.10 20.26
N ILE A 15 -3.33 -9.99 19.40
CA ILE A 15 -4.75 -10.35 19.25
C ILE A 15 -4.95 -11.83 19.53
N GLU A 16 -6.19 -12.20 19.87
CA GLU A 16 -6.55 -13.59 20.12
C GLU A 16 -6.28 -14.46 18.87
N GLU A 17 -5.72 -15.66 19.08
CA GLU A 17 -5.33 -16.58 18.01
C GLU A 17 -6.52 -16.97 17.11
N ALA A 18 -7.72 -17.07 17.70
CA ALA A 18 -8.97 -17.30 16.99
C ALA A 18 -9.28 -16.18 15.98
N LEU A 19 -9.04 -14.92 16.35
CA LEU A 19 -9.24 -13.76 15.47
C LEU A 19 -8.19 -13.72 14.36
N CYS A 20 -6.93 -14.05 14.69
CA CYS A 20 -5.85 -14.15 13.71
C CYS A 20 -6.13 -15.22 12.64
N SER A 21 -6.62 -16.39 13.06
CA SER A 21 -7.02 -17.47 12.14
C SER A 21 -8.16 -17.04 11.20
N LYS A 22 -9.16 -16.32 11.71
CA LYS A 22 -10.26 -15.78 10.90
C LYS A 22 -9.76 -14.76 9.86
N LEU A 23 -8.86 -13.86 10.24
CA LEU A 23 -8.25 -12.89 9.33
C LEU A 23 -7.46 -13.58 8.21
N LEU A 24 -6.64 -14.57 8.56
CA LEU A 24 -5.87 -15.35 7.58
C LEU A 24 -6.78 -16.13 6.62
N LYS A 25 -7.86 -16.74 7.13
CA LYS A 25 -8.85 -17.46 6.30
C LYS A 25 -9.59 -16.53 5.34
N ALA A 26 -9.87 -15.30 5.75
CA ALA A 26 -10.46 -14.27 4.90
C ALA A 26 -9.46 -13.62 3.92
N GLY A 27 -8.19 -14.06 3.94
CA GLY A 27 -7.16 -13.59 3.00
C GLY A 27 -6.34 -12.38 3.47
N TYR A 28 -6.62 -11.86 4.66
CA TYR A 28 -5.85 -10.77 5.26
C TYR A 28 -4.52 -11.31 5.79
N ARG A 29 -3.39 -10.76 5.33
CA ARG A 29 -2.04 -11.21 5.74
C ARG A 29 -1.26 -10.12 6.45
N THR A 30 -1.53 -8.87 6.14
CA THR A 30 -0.75 -7.73 6.60
C THR A 30 -1.63 -6.68 7.27
N THR A 31 -1.04 -5.86 8.16
CA THR A 31 -1.74 -4.75 8.80
C THR A 31 -2.28 -3.73 7.79
N SER A 32 -1.69 -3.64 6.60
CA SER A 32 -2.15 -2.75 5.53
C SER A 32 -3.49 -3.20 4.95
N ASP A 33 -3.71 -4.51 4.87
CA ASP A 33 -4.93 -5.11 4.28
C ASP A 33 -6.18 -4.79 5.11
N ILE A 34 -6.00 -4.68 6.43
CA ILE A 34 -7.08 -4.39 7.38
C ILE A 34 -7.23 -2.89 7.68
N ARG A 35 -6.17 -2.08 7.50
CA ARG A 35 -6.19 -0.64 7.82
C ARG A 35 -6.97 0.19 6.79
N LEU A 36 -7.09 -0.30 5.56
CA LEU A 36 -7.78 0.39 4.46
C LEU A 36 -9.26 -0.02 4.31
N LYS A 37 -9.72 -1.03 5.07
CA LYS A 37 -11.08 -1.56 5.01
C LYS A 37 -12.00 -0.85 6.00
N ASP A 38 -13.27 -0.74 5.62
CA ASP A 38 -14.32 -0.28 6.53
C ASP A 38 -14.54 -1.31 7.66
N PRO A 39 -14.68 -0.88 8.93
CA PRO A 39 -14.86 -1.79 10.06
C PRO A 39 -16.09 -2.71 9.94
N LYS A 40 -17.14 -2.24 9.26
CA LYS A 40 -18.38 -3.01 9.02
C LYS A 40 -18.14 -4.18 8.06
N ASP A 41 -17.43 -3.91 6.96
CA ASP A 41 -17.10 -4.91 5.96
C ASP A 41 -16.16 -5.94 6.55
N LEU A 42 -15.14 -5.50 7.30
CA LEU A 42 -14.20 -6.40 7.95
C LEU A 42 -14.89 -7.31 8.97
N ALA A 43 -15.84 -6.78 9.75
CA ALA A 43 -16.61 -7.56 10.72
C ALA A 43 -17.47 -8.65 10.05
N THR A 44 -18.07 -8.29 8.91
CA THR A 44 -18.86 -9.22 8.09
C THR A 44 -17.99 -10.30 7.48
N ASP A 45 -16.84 -9.92 6.92
CA ASP A 45 -15.89 -10.84 6.26
C ASP A 45 -15.33 -11.91 7.22
N ILE A 46 -15.11 -11.56 8.49
CA ILE A 46 -14.52 -12.48 9.48
C ILE A 46 -15.54 -13.09 10.46
N GLY A 47 -16.81 -12.69 10.37
CA GLY A 47 -17.89 -13.19 11.23
C GLY A 47 -17.65 -12.90 12.72
N VAL A 48 -17.42 -11.64 13.07
CA VAL A 48 -17.31 -11.17 14.47
C VAL A 48 -18.10 -9.88 14.67
N SER A 49 -18.28 -9.45 15.93
CA SER A 49 -18.94 -8.18 16.21
C SER A 49 -18.09 -6.99 15.76
N ILE A 50 -18.75 -5.90 15.39
CA ILE A 50 -18.07 -4.67 14.98
C ILE A 50 -17.19 -4.08 16.10
N GLU A 51 -17.55 -4.34 17.35
CA GLU A 51 -16.82 -3.88 18.54
C GLU A 51 -15.43 -4.53 18.62
N VAL A 52 -15.35 -5.85 18.41
CA VAL A 52 -14.08 -6.60 18.37
C VAL A 52 -13.17 -6.06 17.26
N VAL A 53 -13.73 -5.78 16.08
CA VAL A 53 -12.99 -5.16 14.97
C VAL A 53 -12.51 -3.75 15.32
N GLN A 54 -13.36 -2.95 15.95
CA GLN A 54 -13.00 -1.59 16.34
C GLN A 54 -11.87 -1.58 17.38
N ASP A 55 -11.91 -2.46 18.37
CA ASP A 55 -10.86 -2.57 19.38
C ASP A 55 -9.53 -3.03 18.78
N MET A 56 -9.57 -4.01 17.86
CA MET A 56 -8.41 -4.39 17.07
C MET A 56 -7.85 -3.21 16.26
N LEU A 57 -8.71 -2.47 15.55
CA LEU A 57 -8.31 -1.31 14.76
C LEU A 57 -7.77 -0.17 15.64
N ARG A 58 -8.27 0.01 16.87
CA ARG A 58 -7.70 0.97 17.83
C ARG A 58 -6.27 0.61 18.22
N GLN A 59 -5.97 -0.67 18.44
CA GLN A 59 -4.61 -1.14 18.71
C GLN A 59 -3.66 -0.91 17.52
N LEU A 60 -4.20 -0.87 16.29
CA LEU A 60 -3.46 -0.60 15.05
C LEU A 60 -3.27 0.89 14.74
N LYS A 61 -4.18 1.74 15.24
CA LYS A 61 -4.18 3.19 14.97
C LYS A 61 -3.01 3.95 15.62
N THR A 62 -2.15 3.28 16.37
CA THR A 62 -1.12 3.90 17.20
C THR A 62 -0.06 4.71 16.45
N GLU A 63 0.14 4.58 15.13
CA GLU A 63 1.14 5.43 14.46
C GLU A 63 0.69 5.90 13.06
N VAL A 64 -0.15 6.94 13.01
CA VAL A 64 0.04 7.99 12.00
C VAL A 64 0.91 9.06 12.65
N ALA A 65 2.20 8.79 12.78
CA ALA A 65 3.13 9.79 13.29
C ALA A 65 3.28 10.90 12.24
N PRO A 66 3.18 12.19 12.64
CA PRO A 66 3.50 13.27 11.74
C PRO A 66 4.93 13.10 11.21
N VAL A 67 5.10 13.36 9.91
CA VAL A 67 6.38 13.24 9.22
C VAL A 67 6.84 14.64 8.86
N SER A 68 8.07 15.00 9.22
CA SER A 68 8.63 16.29 8.81
C SER A 68 8.79 16.38 7.29
N ALA A 69 8.71 17.59 6.74
CA ALA A 69 8.88 17.82 5.30
C ALA A 69 10.22 17.27 4.78
N LEU A 70 11.30 17.40 5.56
CA LEU A 70 12.62 16.85 5.24
C LEU A 70 12.57 15.32 5.08
N LYS A 71 11.97 14.61 6.04
CA LYS A 71 11.86 13.15 6.00
C LYS A 71 10.93 12.67 4.88
N ALA A 72 9.89 13.45 4.55
CA ALA A 72 9.04 13.18 3.40
C ALA A 72 9.82 13.31 2.08
N LEU A 73 10.65 14.34 1.93
CA LEU A 73 11.50 14.55 0.76
C LEU A 73 12.55 13.43 0.60
N GLU A 74 13.19 13.00 1.69
CA GLU A 74 14.13 11.88 1.66
C GLU A 74 13.47 10.59 1.20
N ARG A 75 12.24 10.31 1.66
CA ARG A 75 11.45 9.17 1.20
C ARG A 75 11.09 9.27 -0.28
N GLU A 76 10.72 10.46 -0.76
CA GLU A 76 10.43 10.71 -2.17
C GLU A 76 11.63 10.40 -3.06
N ARG A 77 12.82 10.90 -2.68
CA ARG A 77 14.07 10.70 -3.43
C ARG A 77 14.51 9.24 -3.53
N GLN A 78 14.02 8.38 -2.65
CA GLN A 78 14.33 6.94 -2.63
C GLN A 78 13.27 6.10 -3.35
N ARG A 79 12.23 6.71 -3.95
CA ARG A 79 11.21 5.94 -4.66
C ARG A 79 11.80 5.22 -5.87
N PRO A 80 11.47 3.92 -6.05
CA PRO A 80 11.89 3.21 -7.24
C PRO A 80 11.14 3.73 -8.47
N THR A 81 11.79 3.63 -9.63
CA THR A 81 11.21 3.94 -10.93
C THR A 81 11.27 2.72 -11.84
N ILE A 82 10.39 2.69 -12.84
CA ILE A 82 10.32 1.65 -13.88
C ILE A 82 10.63 2.32 -15.22
N SER A 83 11.69 1.88 -15.89
CA SER A 83 12.07 2.41 -17.21
C SER A 83 11.02 2.05 -18.26
N THR A 84 10.76 3.00 -19.17
CA THR A 84 9.92 2.81 -20.37
C THR A 84 10.67 2.14 -21.52
N SER A 85 11.94 1.76 -21.32
CA SER A 85 12.87 1.29 -22.36
C SER A 85 13.14 2.31 -23.49
N SER A 86 12.75 3.57 -23.28
CA SER A 86 13.04 4.70 -24.15
C SER A 86 13.72 5.80 -23.32
N SER A 87 14.98 6.09 -23.62
CA SER A 87 15.74 7.11 -22.89
C SER A 87 15.10 8.50 -22.99
N ALA A 88 14.49 8.82 -24.13
CA ALA A 88 13.79 10.08 -24.32
C ALA A 88 12.54 10.19 -23.42
N LEU A 89 11.73 9.13 -23.36
CA LEU A 89 10.54 9.11 -22.50
C LEU A 89 10.92 9.07 -21.02
N ASP A 90 11.94 8.30 -20.65
CA ASP A 90 12.44 8.26 -19.27
C ASP A 90 12.94 9.62 -18.80
N HIS A 91 13.61 10.38 -19.68
CA HIS A 91 14.05 11.73 -19.39
C HIS A 91 12.87 12.68 -19.16
N MET A 92 11.83 12.60 -20.00
CA MET A 92 10.59 13.38 -19.82
C MET A 92 9.86 13.04 -18.52
N LEU A 93 9.99 11.81 -18.02
CA LEU A 93 9.36 11.33 -16.78
C LEU A 93 10.21 11.55 -15.51
N GLY A 94 11.24 12.39 -15.57
CA GLY A 94 12.09 12.70 -14.42
C GLY A 94 13.41 11.92 -14.36
N GLY A 95 13.85 11.37 -15.50
CA GLY A 95 15.19 10.83 -15.72
C GLY A 95 15.26 9.30 -15.84
N TYR A 96 14.39 8.59 -15.12
CA TYR A 96 14.50 7.12 -14.97
C TYR A 96 13.15 6.39 -15.14
N GLY A 97 12.18 7.03 -15.79
CA GLY A 97 10.89 6.44 -16.11
C GLY A 97 9.79 6.67 -15.05
N VAL A 98 8.81 5.77 -15.01
CA VAL A 98 7.58 5.90 -14.22
C VAL A 98 7.85 5.68 -12.73
N SER A 99 7.44 6.61 -11.88
CA SER A 99 7.64 6.54 -10.42
C SER A 99 6.67 5.57 -9.73
N ALA A 100 7.20 4.64 -8.92
CA ALA A 100 6.37 3.75 -8.12
C ALA A 100 5.62 4.49 -7.00
N GLY A 101 4.46 3.98 -6.62
CA GLY A 101 3.61 4.58 -5.58
C GLY A 101 2.89 5.86 -6.04
N ARG A 102 2.91 6.16 -7.35
CA ARG A 102 2.11 7.21 -7.99
C ARG A 102 1.28 6.58 -9.11
N VAL A 103 0.19 7.24 -9.45
CA VAL A 103 -0.59 6.90 -10.65
C VAL A 103 -0.05 7.73 -11.81
N THR A 104 0.23 7.08 -12.93
CA THR A 104 0.69 7.71 -14.17
C THR A 104 -0.23 7.28 -15.31
N GLU A 105 -0.71 8.24 -16.08
CA GLU A 105 -1.68 8.03 -17.15
C GLU A 105 -1.05 8.36 -18.51
N PHE A 106 -1.17 7.44 -19.49
CA PHE A 106 -0.78 7.65 -20.87
C PHE A 106 -2.02 7.85 -21.75
N CYS A 107 -2.21 9.06 -22.26
CA CYS A 107 -3.38 9.45 -23.05
C CYS A 107 -3.02 9.73 -24.52
N GLY A 108 -3.99 9.55 -25.43
CA GLY A 108 -3.83 9.88 -26.85
C GLY A 108 -4.79 9.12 -27.77
N PRO A 109 -4.80 9.42 -29.08
CA PRO A 109 -5.72 8.83 -30.06
C PRO A 109 -5.52 7.30 -30.22
N PRO A 110 -6.46 6.59 -30.87
CA PRO A 110 -6.29 5.18 -31.24
C PRO A 110 -5.01 4.98 -32.07
N GLY A 111 -4.29 3.88 -31.85
CA GLY A 111 -3.07 3.55 -32.60
C GLY A 111 -1.77 4.25 -32.16
N VAL A 112 -1.79 5.17 -31.18
CA VAL A 112 -0.58 5.89 -30.71
C VAL A 112 0.36 5.04 -29.83
N GLY A 113 0.07 3.75 -29.64
CA GLY A 113 0.96 2.83 -28.91
C GLY A 113 0.78 2.76 -27.39
N LYS A 114 -0.32 3.27 -26.82
CA LYS A 114 -0.61 3.17 -25.36
C LYS A 114 -0.53 1.73 -24.83
N THR A 115 -1.11 0.77 -25.56
CA THR A 115 -1.11 -0.67 -25.22
C THR A 115 0.23 -1.35 -25.50
N GLN A 116 1.17 -0.70 -26.19
CA GLN A 116 2.52 -1.24 -26.35
C GLN A 116 3.43 -0.84 -25.19
N LEU A 117 3.08 0.23 -24.47
CA LEU A 117 3.81 0.71 -23.29
C LEU A 117 3.44 -0.01 -21.99
N GLY A 118 2.23 -0.59 -21.91
CA GLY A 118 1.67 -1.20 -20.69
C GLY A 118 1.09 -2.57 -20.92
#